data_AF-A0A9D9AHR4-F1
#
_entry.id   AF-A0A9D9AHR4-F1
#
_cell.length_a   1.000
_cell.length_b   1.000
_cell.length_c   1.000
_cell.angle_alpha   90.00
_cell.angle_beta   90.00
_cell.angle_gamma   90.00
#
_symmetry.space_group_name_H-M   'P 1'
#
loop_
_entity.id
_entity.type
_entity.pdbx_description
1 polymer ?
#
loop_
_entity_poly.entity_id
_entity_poly.type
_entity_poly.pdbx_seq_one_letter_code
_entity_poly.pdbx_strand_id
1 'polypeptide(L)'
;MSDPTAEILRRARTYPYEAPSGSYTWHHGDIRDFVPADRAGRSPVLAFGSNRAPERLHQKFAHLGDHRIPVEAARLSDFDVVYAAHITSYGAVPAMLQRAPGVTVEIAVTWLDDAQLTIMHDSEMSAANYVYARLDDVTLSLSGGGTADHAFCYVGTRGHLRSQGGGSIPLLAVRAEGRADAASATGEVLEMIRAHIGDPRDPDAFVLELVRDEGYRRGVSDLISRDAVPFDYPVTVLRR
;
A
#
# COMPACT_ATOMS: atom_id res chain seq x y z
N MET A 1 -12.37 -17.81 -20.47
CA MET A 1 -11.43 -16.66 -20.57
C MET A 1 -12.06 -15.52 -19.80
N SER A 2 -11.37 -14.93 -18.82
CA SER A 2 -11.90 -13.78 -18.08
C SER A 2 -12.02 -12.59 -19.03
N ASP A 3 -13.10 -11.81 -18.89
CA ASP A 3 -13.26 -10.55 -19.61
C ASP A 3 -12.13 -9.58 -19.20
N PRO A 4 -11.29 -9.12 -20.15
CA PRO A 4 -10.19 -8.19 -19.86
C PRO A 4 -10.66 -6.91 -19.16
N THR A 5 -11.87 -6.43 -19.47
CA THR A 5 -12.45 -5.22 -18.86
C THR A 5 -12.75 -5.45 -17.39
N ALA A 6 -13.41 -6.58 -17.07
CA ALA A 6 -13.72 -6.98 -15.71
C ALA A 6 -12.45 -7.12 -14.85
N GLU A 7 -11.35 -7.64 -15.42
CA GLU A 7 -10.09 -7.78 -14.69
C GLU A 7 -9.43 -6.43 -14.38
N ILE A 8 -9.48 -5.46 -15.31
CA ILE A 8 -9.01 -4.10 -15.07
C ILE A 8 -9.80 -3.45 -13.92
N LEU A 9 -11.13 -3.56 -13.96
CA LEU A 9 -12.01 -3.01 -12.93
C LEU A 9 -11.76 -3.67 -11.56
N ARG A 10 -11.62 -5.01 -11.52
CA ARG A 10 -11.27 -5.75 -10.30
C ARG A 10 -9.96 -5.23 -9.73
N ARG A 11 -8.92 -5.13 -10.57
CA ARG A 11 -7.58 -4.73 -10.13
C ARG A 11 -7.53 -3.31 -9.55
N ALA A 12 -8.33 -2.39 -10.07
CA ALA A 12 -8.44 -1.03 -9.56
C ALA A 12 -9.22 -0.97 -8.23
N ARG A 13 -10.38 -1.65 -8.16
CA ARG A 13 -11.34 -1.51 -7.05
C ARG A 13 -11.04 -2.35 -5.83
N THR A 14 -10.28 -3.44 -6.00
CA THR A 14 -10.00 -4.41 -4.93
C THR A 14 -8.63 -4.23 -4.27
N TYR A 15 -7.87 -3.18 -4.65
CA TYR A 15 -6.67 -2.79 -3.91
C TYR A 15 -6.98 -2.71 -2.40
N PRO A 16 -6.08 -3.17 -1.49
CA PRO A 16 -4.72 -3.68 -1.69
C PRO A 16 -4.64 -5.18 -2.04
N TYR A 17 -5.73 -5.78 -2.52
CA TYR A 17 -5.92 -7.20 -2.78
C TYR A 17 -5.97 -8.06 -1.52
N GLU A 18 -6.45 -9.29 -1.69
CA GLU A 18 -6.54 -10.25 -0.62
C GLU A 18 -5.15 -10.66 -0.13
N ALA A 19 -5.00 -10.73 1.19
CA ALA A 19 -3.78 -11.15 1.86
C ALA A 19 -4.16 -12.01 3.08
N PRO A 20 -3.39 -13.06 3.39
CA PRO A 20 -3.54 -13.79 4.64
C PRO A 20 -3.45 -12.84 5.84
N SER A 21 -4.30 -13.06 6.85
CA SER A 21 -4.25 -12.29 8.10
C SER A 21 -3.06 -12.66 8.98
N GLY A 22 -2.56 -13.90 8.84
CA GLY A 22 -1.38 -14.39 9.53
C GLY A 22 -0.11 -14.28 8.68
N SER A 23 1.01 -14.58 9.31
CA SER A 23 2.30 -14.66 8.63
C SER A 23 2.34 -15.81 7.64
N TYR A 24 3.02 -15.60 6.52
CA TYR A 24 3.21 -16.61 5.51
C TYR A 24 4.56 -16.40 4.79
N THR A 25 4.98 -17.40 4.03
CA THR A 25 6.09 -17.28 3.10
C THR A 25 5.53 -17.38 1.69
N TRP A 26 5.73 -16.34 0.88
CA TRP A 26 5.50 -16.46 -0.55
C TRP A 26 6.71 -17.14 -1.20
N HIS A 27 6.48 -18.17 -1.99
CA HIS A 27 7.53 -18.89 -2.71
C HIS A 27 7.06 -19.26 -4.12
N HIS A 28 7.50 -18.49 -5.11
CA HIS A 28 7.21 -18.72 -6.53
C HIS A 28 5.72 -19.00 -6.86
N GLY A 29 4.80 -18.27 -6.22
CA GLY A 29 3.35 -18.43 -6.41
C GLY A 29 2.66 -19.26 -5.32
N ASP A 30 3.41 -20.08 -4.57
CA ASP A 30 2.88 -20.81 -3.42
C ASP A 30 2.86 -19.95 -2.16
N ILE A 31 1.86 -20.18 -1.31
CA ILE A 31 1.82 -19.70 0.07
C ILE A 31 2.23 -20.87 0.96
N ARG A 32 3.26 -20.65 1.78
CA ARG A 32 3.78 -21.63 2.74
C ARG A 32 3.78 -21.06 4.15
N ASP A 33 3.99 -21.93 5.13
CA ASP A 33 4.14 -21.50 6.52
C ASP A 33 5.30 -20.53 6.69
N PHE A 34 5.11 -19.56 7.56
CA PHE A 34 6.15 -18.63 7.95
C PHE A 34 7.16 -19.29 8.89
N VAL A 35 8.45 -19.10 8.62
CA VAL A 35 9.55 -19.59 9.46
C VAL A 35 10.32 -18.40 10.03
N PRO A 36 10.28 -18.13 11.35
CA PRO A 36 10.93 -16.95 11.94
C PRO A 36 12.45 -16.85 11.69
N ALA A 37 13.13 -17.97 11.44
CA ALA A 37 14.55 -17.98 11.10
C ALA A 37 14.86 -17.32 9.74
N ASP A 38 13.88 -17.27 8.83
CA ASP A 38 14.08 -16.70 7.48
C ASP A 38 14.23 -15.18 7.48
N ARG A 39 14.00 -14.51 8.61
CA ARG A 39 14.22 -13.08 8.81
C ARG A 39 15.71 -12.72 8.80
N ALA A 40 16.58 -13.68 9.15
CA ALA A 40 18.00 -13.43 9.35
C ALA A 40 18.67 -12.86 8.09
N GLY A 41 19.38 -11.75 8.25
CA GLY A 41 20.11 -11.09 7.16
C GLY A 41 19.22 -10.35 6.14
N ARG A 42 17.94 -10.13 6.45
CA ARG A 42 16.99 -9.44 5.56
C ARG A 42 16.54 -8.12 6.14
N SER A 43 16.16 -7.19 5.27
CA SER A 43 15.60 -5.90 5.67
C SER A 43 14.09 -6.01 5.95
N PRO A 44 13.60 -5.50 7.10
CA PRO A 44 12.17 -5.44 7.40
C PRO A 44 11.51 -4.25 6.70
N VAL A 45 10.74 -4.52 5.64
CA VAL A 45 9.99 -3.47 4.92
C VAL A 45 8.51 -3.57 5.25
N LEU A 46 7.92 -2.49 5.77
CA LEU A 46 6.50 -2.41 6.07
C LEU A 46 5.66 -2.59 4.79
N ALA A 47 4.68 -3.47 4.88
CA ALA A 47 3.73 -3.80 3.83
C ALA A 47 2.30 -3.52 4.34
N PHE A 48 1.90 -2.26 4.22
CA PHE A 48 0.55 -1.78 4.57
C PHE A 48 -0.36 -1.59 3.34
N GLY A 49 0.22 -1.58 2.14
CA GLY A 49 -0.51 -1.57 0.87
C GLY A 49 -0.47 -2.94 0.19
N SER A 50 -0.45 -2.94 -1.12
CA SER A 50 -0.54 -4.17 -1.92
C SER A 50 0.66 -5.12 -1.81
N ASN A 51 1.78 -4.70 -1.19
CA ASN A 51 2.97 -5.54 -1.03
C ASN A 51 2.81 -6.68 -0.01
N ARG A 52 1.72 -6.70 0.76
CA ARG A 52 1.35 -7.84 1.60
C ARG A 52 0.53 -8.91 0.87
N ALA A 53 0.13 -8.67 -0.38
CA ALA A 53 -0.74 -9.59 -1.12
C ALA A 53 0.10 -10.60 -1.92
N PRO A 54 -0.14 -11.93 -1.80
CA PRO A 54 0.54 -12.95 -2.59
C PRO A 54 0.44 -12.71 -4.10
N GLU A 55 -0.72 -12.26 -4.59
CA GLU A 55 -0.94 -11.93 -6.01
C GLU A 55 0.06 -10.87 -6.49
N ARG A 56 0.37 -9.87 -5.66
CA ARG A 56 1.29 -8.79 -6.02
C ARG A 56 2.74 -9.17 -5.91
N LEU A 57 3.09 -10.00 -4.94
CA LEU A 57 4.42 -10.60 -4.91
C LEU A 57 4.64 -11.46 -6.16
N HIS A 58 3.65 -12.27 -6.55
CA HIS A 58 3.73 -13.04 -7.79
C HIS A 58 3.91 -12.15 -9.03
N GLN A 59 3.11 -11.09 -9.18
CA GLN A 59 3.26 -10.14 -10.29
C GLN A 59 4.68 -9.52 -10.38
N LYS A 60 5.31 -9.22 -9.23
CA LYS A 60 6.65 -8.61 -9.18
C LYS A 60 7.79 -9.61 -9.40
N PHE A 61 7.70 -10.79 -8.78
CA PHE A 61 8.85 -11.68 -8.62
C PHE A 61 8.82 -12.94 -9.48
N ALA A 62 7.65 -13.42 -9.93
CA ALA A 62 7.53 -14.73 -10.58
C ALA A 62 8.34 -14.88 -11.88
N HIS A 63 8.55 -13.77 -12.60
CA HIS A 63 9.30 -13.75 -13.86
C HIS A 63 10.80 -13.44 -13.68
N LEU A 64 11.26 -13.22 -12.44
CA LEU A 64 12.62 -12.80 -12.10
C LEU A 64 13.41 -13.87 -11.34
N GLY A 65 12.94 -15.12 -11.39
CA GLY A 65 13.60 -16.29 -10.79
C GLY A 65 12.82 -16.93 -9.64
N ASP A 66 13.51 -17.78 -8.89
CA ASP A 66 12.97 -18.45 -7.72
C ASP A 66 13.20 -17.59 -6.48
N HIS A 67 12.12 -17.00 -5.96
CA HIS A 67 12.15 -16.03 -4.87
C HIS A 67 11.32 -16.54 -3.70
N ARG A 68 11.92 -16.47 -2.50
CA ARG A 68 11.26 -16.73 -1.22
C ARG A 68 11.17 -15.43 -0.43
N ILE A 69 9.95 -14.99 -0.12
CA ILE A 69 9.68 -13.75 0.62
C ILE A 69 8.86 -14.09 1.86
N PRO A 70 9.49 -14.08 3.05
CA PRO A 70 8.75 -14.14 4.31
C PRO A 70 7.95 -12.85 4.51
N VAL A 71 6.66 -13.01 4.80
CA VAL A 71 5.71 -11.94 5.08
C VAL A 71 5.16 -12.17 6.48
N GLU A 72 5.60 -11.33 7.41
CA GLU A 72 5.27 -11.48 8.83
C GLU A 72 4.14 -10.51 9.20
N ALA A 73 3.03 -11.02 9.73
CA ALA A 73 1.99 -10.19 10.30
C ALA A 73 2.53 -9.38 11.47
N ALA A 74 2.14 -8.11 11.57
CA ALA A 74 2.64 -7.18 12.57
C ALA A 74 1.57 -6.16 12.99
N ARG A 75 1.74 -5.59 14.17
CA ARG A 75 0.92 -4.48 14.67
C ARG A 75 1.80 -3.25 14.83
N LEU A 76 1.38 -2.13 14.26
CA LEU A 76 2.09 -0.86 14.33
C LEU A 76 1.22 0.16 15.08
N SER A 77 1.74 0.70 16.18
CA SER A 77 1.01 1.63 17.06
C SER A 77 1.27 3.08 16.67
N ASP A 78 0.28 3.94 16.91
CA ASP A 78 0.22 5.37 16.59
C ASP A 78 0.22 5.72 15.09
N PHE A 79 -0.19 4.78 14.23
CA PHE A 79 -0.32 5.01 12.80
C PHE A 79 -1.64 4.45 12.29
N ASP A 80 -2.13 5.04 11.20
CA ASP A 80 -3.18 4.47 10.37
C ASP A 80 -2.69 4.27 8.93
N VAL A 81 -3.39 3.43 8.18
CA VAL A 81 -3.22 3.24 6.75
C VAL A 81 -4.39 3.88 6.04
N VAL A 82 -4.09 4.89 5.24
CA VAL A 82 -5.05 5.77 4.58
C VAL A 82 -4.80 5.79 3.07
N TYR A 83 -5.67 6.44 2.29
CA TYR A 83 -5.46 6.56 0.85
C TYR A 83 -4.49 7.70 0.51
N ALA A 84 -3.51 7.42 -0.36
CA ALA A 84 -2.64 8.43 -0.94
C ALA A 84 -3.41 9.32 -1.93
N ALA A 85 -3.01 10.58 -2.08
CA ALA A 85 -3.64 11.51 -3.01
C ALA A 85 -3.13 11.37 -4.46
N HIS A 86 -3.13 10.16 -5.00
CA HIS A 86 -2.83 9.93 -6.43
C HIS A 86 -3.46 8.63 -6.94
N ILE A 87 -3.50 8.47 -8.26
CA ILE A 87 -3.99 7.26 -8.92
C ILE A 87 -2.81 6.48 -9.52
N THR A 88 -2.77 5.18 -9.27
CA THR A 88 -1.75 4.28 -9.84
C THR A 88 -2.00 4.03 -11.34
N SER A 89 -0.99 3.53 -12.06
CA SER A 89 -1.12 3.20 -13.49
C SER A 89 -2.22 2.17 -13.80
N TYR A 90 -2.60 1.36 -12.81
CA TYR A 90 -3.67 0.38 -12.89
C TYR A 90 -4.99 0.89 -12.26
N GLY A 91 -5.14 2.20 -12.07
CA GLY A 91 -6.41 2.86 -11.76
C GLY A 91 -6.86 2.77 -10.31
N ALA A 92 -6.01 2.28 -9.40
CA ALA A 92 -6.33 2.24 -7.97
C ALA A 92 -5.87 3.50 -7.25
N VAL A 93 -6.50 3.81 -6.12
CA VAL A 93 -5.98 4.76 -5.13
C VAL A 93 -5.11 3.96 -4.15
N PRO A 94 -3.78 4.17 -4.09
CA PRO A 94 -2.92 3.31 -3.29
C PRO A 94 -2.94 3.72 -1.81
N ALA A 95 -2.43 2.84 -0.95
CA ALA A 95 -2.28 3.10 0.47
C ALA A 95 -1.09 4.05 0.76
N MET A 96 -1.21 4.76 1.87
CA MET A 96 -0.18 5.57 2.49
C MET A 96 -0.27 5.38 4.01
N LEU A 97 0.89 5.30 4.67
CA LEU A 97 0.95 5.36 6.13
C LEU A 97 0.77 6.81 6.59
N GLN A 98 0.06 7.05 7.68
CA GLN A 98 -0.08 8.37 8.29
C GLN A 98 0.01 8.26 9.81
N ARG A 99 0.64 9.24 10.47
CA ARG A 99 0.65 9.31 11.93
C ARG A 99 -0.77 9.52 12.45
N ALA A 100 -1.19 8.69 13.38
CA ALA A 100 -2.51 8.73 13.99
C ALA A 100 -2.38 8.26 15.46
N PRO A 101 -2.07 9.18 16.40
CA PRO A 101 -1.86 8.83 17.80
C PRO A 101 -3.05 8.04 18.39
N GLY A 102 -2.76 6.93 19.09
CA GLY A 102 -3.77 6.05 19.66
C GLY A 102 -4.39 5.04 18.70
N VAL A 103 -4.07 5.09 17.40
CA VAL A 103 -4.50 4.08 16.42
C VAL A 103 -3.46 2.97 16.32
N THR A 104 -3.89 1.72 16.30
CA THR A 104 -3.00 0.57 16.04
C THR A 104 -3.49 -0.19 14.82
N VAL A 105 -2.65 -0.33 13.79
CA VAL A 105 -2.98 -1.05 12.55
C VAL A 105 -2.38 -2.45 12.50
N GLU A 106 -3.14 -3.39 11.93
CA GLU A 106 -2.66 -4.72 11.54
C GLU A 106 -2.11 -4.69 10.11
N ILE A 107 -0.79 -4.76 9.99
CA ILE A 107 -0.04 -4.71 8.74
C ILE A 107 0.84 -5.96 8.58
N ALA A 108 1.67 -5.99 7.55
CA ALA A 108 2.71 -7.00 7.42
C ALA A 108 4.10 -6.36 7.29
N VAL A 109 5.13 -7.17 7.46
CA VAL A 109 6.53 -6.87 7.16
C VAL A 109 7.01 -7.88 6.13
N THR A 110 7.43 -7.41 4.96
CA THR A 110 8.15 -8.24 4.00
C THR A 110 9.63 -8.23 4.36
N TRP A 111 10.20 -9.41 4.59
CA TRP A 111 11.63 -9.59 4.85
C TRP A 111 12.35 -9.84 3.53
N LEU A 112 13.10 -8.83 3.07
CA LEU A 112 13.71 -8.83 1.75
C LEU A 112 15.23 -8.88 1.83
N ASP A 113 15.85 -9.74 1.03
CA ASP A 113 17.29 -9.66 0.76
C ASP A 113 17.60 -8.50 -0.23
N ASP A 114 18.88 -8.23 -0.46
CA ASP A 114 19.32 -7.09 -1.29
C ASP A 114 18.84 -7.19 -2.75
N ALA A 115 18.77 -8.39 -3.31
CA ALA A 115 18.26 -8.60 -4.67
C ALA A 115 16.75 -8.34 -4.72
N GLN A 116 16.02 -8.80 -3.71
CA GLN A 116 14.58 -8.60 -3.59
C GLN A 116 14.22 -7.14 -3.33
N LEU A 117 15.00 -6.42 -2.53
CA LEU A 117 14.88 -4.97 -2.37
C LEU A 117 15.11 -4.25 -3.70
N THR A 118 16.08 -4.71 -4.49
CA THR A 118 16.35 -4.15 -5.81
C THR A 118 15.11 -4.25 -6.71
N ILE A 119 14.47 -5.41 -6.76
CA ILE A 119 13.22 -5.60 -7.50
C ILE A 119 12.09 -4.72 -6.93
N MET A 120 11.99 -4.65 -5.59
CA MET A 120 10.93 -3.88 -4.93
C MET A 120 11.03 -2.39 -5.26
N HIS A 121 12.20 -1.75 -5.14
CA HIS A 121 12.26 -0.32 -5.44
C HIS A 121 12.06 0.01 -6.92
N ASP A 122 12.43 -0.87 -7.86
CA ASP A 122 12.15 -0.64 -9.28
C ASP A 122 10.64 -0.58 -9.55
N SER A 123 9.87 -1.41 -8.83
CA SER A 123 8.40 -1.42 -8.91
C SER A 123 7.73 -0.24 -8.21
N GLU A 124 8.26 0.22 -7.07
CA GLU A 124 7.62 1.25 -6.22
C GLU A 124 8.03 2.68 -6.58
N MET A 125 9.28 2.87 -7.05
CA MET A 125 9.86 4.21 -7.26
C MET A 125 9.83 4.66 -8.73
N SER A 126 9.49 3.78 -9.68
CA SER A 126 9.44 4.12 -11.12
C SER A 126 8.45 5.24 -11.45
N ALA A 127 7.42 5.46 -10.63
CA ALA A 127 6.46 6.55 -10.79
C ALA A 127 6.77 7.81 -9.93
N ALA A 128 7.90 7.85 -9.22
CA ALA A 128 8.34 8.94 -8.33
C ALA A 128 7.35 9.36 -7.22
N ASN A 129 6.30 8.56 -6.96
CA ASN A 129 5.31 8.85 -5.91
C ASN A 129 5.74 8.37 -4.53
N TYR A 130 6.85 7.62 -4.43
CA TYR A 130 7.33 7.04 -3.19
C TYR A 130 8.84 7.22 -3.04
N VAL A 131 9.28 7.42 -1.79
CA VAL A 131 10.68 7.33 -1.39
C VAL A 131 10.87 6.18 -0.42
N TYR A 132 12.00 5.48 -0.53
CA TYR A 132 12.38 4.49 0.47
C TYR A 132 12.99 5.20 1.68
N ALA A 133 12.45 4.91 2.86
CA ALA A 133 12.87 5.58 4.07
C ALA A 133 12.86 4.64 5.27
N ARG A 134 13.64 5.02 6.27
CA ARG A 134 13.63 4.42 7.61
C ARG A 134 12.79 5.27 8.54
N LEU A 135 11.91 4.62 9.29
CA LEU A 135 11.21 5.18 10.43
C LEU A 135 11.92 4.68 11.68
N ASP A 136 12.22 5.61 12.59
CA ASP A 136 12.73 5.34 13.94
C ASP A 136 11.63 5.66 14.96
N ASP A 137 11.81 5.30 16.23
CA ASP A 137 10.86 5.55 17.32
C ASP A 137 9.44 4.99 17.10
N VAL A 138 9.33 3.88 16.37
CA VAL A 138 8.05 3.20 16.13
C VAL A 138 7.83 2.10 17.17
N THR A 139 6.56 1.75 17.44
CA THR A 139 6.23 0.55 18.22
C THR A 139 5.65 -0.50 17.28
N LEU A 140 6.54 -1.34 16.74
CA LEU A 140 6.18 -2.44 15.84
C LEU A 140 6.25 -3.78 16.59
N SER A 141 5.12 -4.46 16.74
CA SER A 141 5.04 -5.80 17.34
C SER A 141 4.92 -6.87 16.26
N LEU A 142 5.81 -7.85 16.26
CA LEU A 142 5.85 -8.91 15.25
C LEU A 142 5.14 -10.17 15.75
N SER A 143 4.37 -10.83 14.88
CA SER A 143 3.65 -12.06 15.23
C SER A 143 4.55 -13.25 15.54
N GLY A 144 5.76 -13.32 14.95
CA GLY A 144 6.79 -14.30 15.30
C GLY A 144 7.51 -14.01 16.62
N GLY A 145 7.03 -13.02 17.39
CA GLY A 145 7.61 -12.56 18.64
C GLY A 145 8.63 -11.45 18.46
N GLY A 146 8.70 -10.59 19.48
CA GLY A 146 9.60 -9.44 19.53
C GLY A 146 8.93 -8.12 19.11
N THR A 147 9.65 -7.05 19.39
CA THR A 147 9.29 -5.69 18.98
C THR A 147 10.46 -5.05 18.25
N ALA A 148 10.18 -4.21 17.27
CA ALA A 148 11.16 -3.35 16.63
C ALA A 148 10.83 -1.89 16.90
N ASP A 149 11.87 -1.10 17.15
CA ASP A 149 11.82 0.35 17.32
C ASP A 149 12.01 1.11 16.00
N HIS A 150 12.23 0.38 14.91
CA HIS A 150 12.42 0.93 13.57
C HIS A 150 11.90 -0.02 12.50
N ALA A 151 11.59 0.54 11.33
CA ALA A 151 11.29 -0.23 10.14
C ALA A 151 11.60 0.57 8.87
N PHE A 152 11.70 -0.12 7.75
CA PHE A 152 11.80 0.54 6.45
C PHE A 152 10.44 0.57 5.77
N CYS A 153 10.15 1.60 4.97
CA CYS A 153 8.93 1.62 4.17
C CYS A 153 9.06 2.50 2.92
N TYR A 154 8.03 2.44 2.08
CA TYR A 154 7.85 3.36 0.96
C TYR A 154 6.88 4.47 1.39
N VAL A 155 7.41 5.68 1.57
CA VAL A 155 6.64 6.86 2.01
C VAL A 155 6.12 7.59 0.79
N GLY A 156 4.80 7.83 0.74
CA GLY A 156 4.16 8.60 -0.33
C GLY A 156 4.57 10.07 -0.30
N THR A 157 5.02 10.62 -1.44
CA THR A 157 5.51 12.00 -1.54
C THR A 157 4.41 13.04 -1.79
N ARG A 158 3.21 12.59 -2.22
CA ARG A 158 2.06 13.45 -2.54
C ARG A 158 1.10 13.68 -1.37
N GLY A 159 1.35 13.07 -0.20
CA GLY A 159 0.43 13.13 0.92
C GLY A 159 -0.81 12.25 0.75
N HIS A 160 -1.67 12.25 1.77
CA HIS A 160 -2.90 11.48 1.78
C HIS A 160 -4.10 12.28 1.27
N LEU A 161 -5.08 11.56 0.70
CA LEU A 161 -6.35 12.10 0.28
C LEU A 161 -7.12 12.62 1.49
N ARG A 162 -7.69 13.81 1.36
CA ARG A 162 -8.49 14.46 2.40
C ARG A 162 -9.97 14.17 2.17
N SER A 163 -10.66 13.74 3.21
CA SER A 163 -12.12 13.54 3.19
C SER A 163 -12.85 14.88 3.14
N GLN A 164 -14.13 14.89 2.77
CA GLN A 164 -14.94 16.13 2.82
C GLN A 164 -15.04 16.72 4.24
N GLY A 165 -14.95 15.89 5.28
CA GLY A 165 -14.90 16.32 6.68
C GLY A 165 -13.53 16.86 7.12
N GLY A 166 -12.52 16.78 6.25
CA GLY A 166 -11.20 17.35 6.46
C GLY A 166 -10.15 16.41 7.07
N GLY A 167 -10.52 15.19 7.44
CA GLY A 167 -9.62 14.15 7.94
C GLY A 167 -9.04 13.27 6.84
N SER A 168 -8.30 12.24 7.22
CA SER A 168 -7.89 11.17 6.30
C SER A 168 -9.06 10.25 5.95
N ILE A 169 -8.91 9.42 4.90
CA ILE A 169 -9.83 8.31 4.62
C ILE A 169 -9.09 7.01 4.95
N PRO A 170 -9.41 6.32 6.06
CA PRO A 170 -8.79 5.05 6.39
C PRO A 170 -9.12 3.94 5.39
N LEU A 171 -8.14 3.09 5.11
CA LEU A 171 -8.27 1.95 4.21
C LEU A 171 -9.00 0.80 4.92
N LEU A 172 -10.21 0.47 4.47
CA LEU A 172 -11.06 -0.57 5.09
C LEU A 172 -10.39 -1.95 5.14
N ALA A 173 -9.61 -2.29 4.11
CA ALA A 173 -8.93 -3.59 4.04
C ALA A 173 -7.83 -3.77 5.10
N VAL A 174 -7.41 -2.69 5.77
CA VAL A 174 -6.46 -2.74 6.88
C VAL A 174 -7.24 -2.60 8.18
N ARG A 175 -7.17 -3.63 9.03
CA ARG A 175 -7.79 -3.61 10.35
C ARG A 175 -7.02 -2.65 11.26
N ALA A 176 -7.76 -1.94 12.09
CA ALA A 176 -7.18 -1.04 13.06
C ALA A 176 -8.06 -0.93 14.30
N GLU A 177 -7.42 -0.67 15.43
CA GLU A 177 -8.03 -0.29 16.69
C GLU A 177 -7.85 1.21 16.91
N GLY A 178 -8.82 1.87 17.55
CA GLY A 178 -8.72 3.29 17.92
C GLY A 178 -9.05 4.30 16.81
N ARG A 179 -9.55 3.86 15.64
CA ARG A 179 -10.00 4.78 14.58
C ARG A 179 -11.17 5.64 15.06
N ALA A 180 -11.07 6.95 14.84
CA ALA A 180 -12.19 7.87 14.97
C ALA A 180 -13.04 7.94 13.68
N ASP A 181 -12.38 7.86 12.52
CA ASP A 181 -13.03 7.96 11.21
C ASP A 181 -13.47 6.60 10.66
N ALA A 182 -14.56 6.60 9.90
CA ALA A 182 -15.01 5.42 9.18
C ALA A 182 -14.05 5.09 8.01
N ALA A 183 -13.70 3.81 7.89
CA ALA A 183 -12.86 3.33 6.79
C ALA A 183 -13.68 3.05 5.53
N SER A 184 -13.07 3.18 4.35
CA SER A 184 -13.72 2.95 3.05
C SER A 184 -12.98 1.97 2.18
N ALA A 185 -13.70 1.22 1.34
CA ALA A 185 -13.13 0.35 0.32
C ALA A 185 -12.63 1.16 -0.89
N THR A 186 -11.64 0.63 -1.63
CA THR A 186 -11.01 1.39 -2.71
C THR A 186 -12.01 1.75 -3.82
N GLY A 187 -12.96 0.87 -4.12
CA GLY A 187 -14.05 1.17 -5.06
C GLY A 187 -14.92 2.35 -4.63
N GLU A 188 -15.19 2.50 -3.33
CA GLU A 188 -15.96 3.63 -2.81
C GLU A 188 -15.15 4.93 -2.90
N VAL A 189 -13.85 4.88 -2.60
CA VAL A 189 -12.98 6.06 -2.71
C VAL A 189 -12.81 6.51 -4.16
N LEU A 190 -12.75 5.59 -5.12
CA LEU A 190 -12.77 5.94 -6.55
C LEU A 190 -14.07 6.66 -6.93
N GLU A 191 -15.21 6.23 -6.40
CA GLU A 191 -16.49 6.91 -6.62
C GLU A 191 -16.53 8.29 -5.96
N MET A 192 -15.98 8.43 -4.73
CA MET A 192 -15.84 9.72 -4.07
C MET A 192 -14.99 10.68 -4.89
N ILE A 193 -13.88 10.22 -5.48
CA ILE A 193 -13.02 11.02 -6.36
C ILE A 193 -13.78 11.43 -7.62
N ARG A 194 -14.44 10.47 -8.29
CA ARG A 194 -15.25 10.73 -9.51
C ARG A 194 -16.29 11.83 -9.26
N ALA A 195 -17.03 11.71 -8.16
CA ALA A 195 -18.04 12.67 -7.75
C ALA A 195 -17.43 14.03 -7.40
N HIS A 196 -16.30 14.04 -6.68
CA HIS A 196 -15.62 15.28 -6.28
C HIS A 196 -15.11 16.10 -7.47
N ILE A 197 -14.55 15.44 -8.51
CA ILE A 197 -14.09 16.13 -9.72
C ILE A 197 -15.22 16.38 -10.73
N GLY A 198 -16.44 15.90 -10.45
CA GLY A 198 -17.60 16.06 -11.32
C GLY A 198 -17.50 15.31 -12.65
N ASP A 199 -16.82 14.16 -12.70
CA ASP A 199 -16.70 13.40 -13.95
C ASP A 199 -18.05 12.74 -14.32
N PRO A 200 -18.59 13.00 -15.52
CA PRO A 200 -19.93 12.54 -15.90
C PRO A 200 -19.98 11.07 -16.33
N ARG A 201 -18.83 10.41 -16.53
CA ARG A 201 -18.79 8.98 -16.88
C ARG A 201 -19.39 8.16 -15.74
N ASP A 202 -19.98 7.02 -16.09
CA ASP A 202 -20.35 6.04 -15.08
C ASP A 202 -19.09 5.50 -14.34
N PRO A 203 -19.25 4.85 -13.17
CA PRO A 203 -18.12 4.42 -12.36
C PRO A 203 -17.15 3.44 -13.06
N ASP A 204 -17.62 2.61 -13.99
CA ASP A 204 -16.77 1.67 -14.72
C ASP A 204 -15.97 2.42 -15.79
N ALA A 205 -16.64 3.24 -16.59
CA ALA A 205 -15.99 4.06 -17.62
C ALA A 205 -14.97 5.04 -17.04
N PHE A 206 -15.22 5.61 -15.85
CA PHE A 206 -14.25 6.44 -15.13
C PHE A 206 -12.96 5.67 -14.80
N VAL A 207 -13.09 4.48 -14.21
CA VAL A 207 -11.92 3.65 -13.85
C VAL A 207 -11.16 3.18 -15.10
N LEU A 208 -11.87 2.78 -16.16
CA LEU A 208 -11.25 2.38 -17.42
C LEU A 208 -10.46 3.54 -18.05
N GLU A 209 -10.99 4.77 -17.98
CA GLU A 209 -10.28 5.95 -18.46
C GLU A 209 -9.02 6.26 -17.64
N LEU A 210 -9.09 6.14 -16.30
CA LEU A 210 -7.91 6.29 -15.43
C LEU A 210 -6.78 5.30 -15.81
N VAL A 211 -7.13 4.11 -16.28
CA VAL A 211 -6.13 3.11 -16.71
C VAL A 211 -5.61 3.42 -18.11
N ARG A 212 -6.51 3.73 -19.04
CA ARG A 212 -6.22 3.92 -20.46
C ARG A 212 -5.44 5.18 -20.77
N ASP A 213 -5.81 6.31 -20.15
CA ASP A 213 -5.26 7.63 -20.47
C ASP A 213 -4.39 8.15 -19.31
N GLU A 214 -3.08 8.14 -19.53
CA GLU A 214 -2.11 8.66 -18.55
C GLU A 214 -2.26 10.17 -18.31
N GLY A 215 -2.59 10.95 -19.33
CA GLY A 215 -2.80 12.39 -19.21
C GLY A 215 -4.00 12.70 -18.32
N TYR A 216 -5.12 12.02 -18.57
CA TYR A 216 -6.31 12.10 -17.73
C TYR A 216 -6.01 11.65 -16.29
N ARG A 217 -5.37 10.50 -16.09
CA ARG A 217 -4.98 9.99 -14.77
C ARG A 217 -4.09 10.97 -13.99
N ARG A 218 -3.11 11.59 -14.66
CA ARG A 218 -2.26 12.63 -14.04
C ARG A 218 -3.10 13.85 -13.65
N GLY A 219 -3.98 14.33 -14.54
CA GLY A 219 -4.89 15.43 -14.23
C GLY A 219 -5.76 15.17 -13.00
N VAL A 220 -6.33 13.97 -12.87
CA VAL A 220 -7.08 13.56 -11.68
C VAL A 220 -6.19 13.53 -10.44
N SER A 221 -4.99 12.95 -10.54
CA SER A 221 -4.02 12.91 -9.43
C SER A 221 -3.60 14.31 -8.97
N ASP A 222 -3.43 15.24 -9.90
CA ASP A 222 -3.06 16.62 -9.62
C ASP A 222 -4.22 17.42 -9.02
N LEU A 223 -5.48 17.07 -9.34
CA LEU A 223 -6.66 17.65 -8.69
C LEU A 223 -6.77 17.21 -7.24
N ILE A 224 -6.73 15.89 -6.98
CA ILE A 224 -6.94 15.35 -5.63
C ILE A 224 -5.77 15.61 -4.68
N SER A 225 -4.58 15.93 -5.20
CA SER A 225 -3.40 16.25 -4.38
C SER A 225 -3.29 17.72 -3.94
N ARG A 226 -4.15 18.62 -4.41
CA ARG A 226 -4.09 20.05 -4.08
C ARG A 226 -4.19 20.34 -2.59
N ASP A 227 -5.08 19.60 -1.91
CA ASP A 227 -5.35 19.74 -0.48
C ASP A 227 -4.84 18.52 0.31
N ALA A 228 -3.93 17.75 -0.28
CA ALA A 228 -3.36 16.58 0.36
C ALA A 228 -2.53 16.97 1.58
N VAL A 229 -2.57 16.11 2.59
CA VAL A 229 -1.82 16.32 3.83
C VAL A 229 -0.55 15.47 3.76
N PRO A 230 0.65 16.08 3.88
CA PRO A 230 1.91 15.36 3.85
C PRO A 230 2.03 14.31 4.96
N PHE A 231 2.96 13.36 4.78
CA PHE A 231 3.31 12.42 5.84
C PHE A 231 3.84 13.17 7.06
N ASP A 232 3.16 13.03 8.20
CA ASP A 232 3.48 13.75 9.44
C ASP A 232 4.25 12.88 10.43
N TYR A 233 5.40 12.37 9.98
CA TYR A 233 6.33 11.64 10.84
C TYR A 233 7.78 11.77 10.35
N PRO A 234 8.77 11.91 11.26
CA PRO A 234 10.17 11.97 10.89
C PRO A 234 10.62 10.70 10.16
N VAL A 235 11.34 10.87 9.06
CA VAL A 235 11.91 9.76 8.30
C VAL A 235 13.32 10.07 7.81
N THR A 236 14.16 9.05 7.81
CA THR A 236 15.47 9.10 7.15
C THR A 236 15.33 8.54 5.75
N VAL A 237 15.31 9.42 4.74
CA VAL A 237 15.25 9.00 3.33
C VAL A 237 16.57 8.32 2.95
N LEU A 238 16.46 7.10 2.45
CA LEU A 238 17.60 6.30 2.03
C LEU A 238 17.74 6.42 0.52
N ARG A 239 18.80 7.09 0.08
CA ARG A 239 19.20 7.10 -1.33
C ARG A 239 19.89 5.77 -1.63
N ARG A 240 19.43 5.09 -2.67
CA ARG A 240 20.23 4.04 -3.31
C ARG A 240 21.49 4.69 -3.89
#